data_AF-A0A966XZS7-F1
#
_entry.id   AF-A0A966XZS7-F1
#
_cell.length_a   1.000
_cell.length_b   1.000
_cell.length_c   1.000
_cell.angle_alpha   90.00
_cell.angle_beta   90.00
_cell.angle_gamma   90.00
#
_symmetry.space_group_name_H-M   'P 1'
#
loop_
_entity.id
_entity.type
_entity.pdbx_description
1 polymer ?
#
loop_
_entity_poly.entity_id
_entity_poly.type
_entity_poly.pdbx_seq_one_letter_code
_entity_poly.pdbx_strand_id
1 'polypeptide(L)'
;LLGDPGFGTLVVNLGTATQSQATAIALYSALAHQHGKMVCMTWSTQWNDGPGSREAALDPNVALFRSHNRCFAAIAAWHWREDYRRDRPDQRLRLSPPGASERAAALICQSPNTTLTEREAKAALAFYGVPVTDEHLVQDADAAVLAALRLGYPVAMKVESPDIAHKTEAGVA
;
A
#
# COMPACT_ATOMS: atom_id res chain seq x y z
N LEU A 1 -30.93 -2.90 15.52
CA LEU A 1 -29.49 -3.04 15.85
C LEU A 1 -28.64 -2.00 15.13
N LEU A 2 -28.56 -1.96 13.79
CA LEU A 2 -27.71 -0.97 13.11
C LEU A 2 -28.15 0.50 13.36
N GLY A 3 -29.44 0.78 13.55
CA GLY A 3 -29.92 2.11 13.93
C GLY A 3 -29.61 2.54 15.37
N ASP A 4 -29.11 1.64 16.23
CA ASP A 4 -28.79 1.95 17.62
C ASP A 4 -27.33 2.45 17.72
N PRO A 5 -27.07 3.64 18.29
CA PRO A 5 -25.73 4.20 18.40
C PRO A 5 -24.77 3.35 19.25
N GLY A 6 -25.26 2.47 20.13
CA GLY A 6 -24.45 1.55 20.94
C GLY A 6 -23.72 0.48 20.13
N PHE A 7 -24.10 0.22 18.88
CA PHE A 7 -23.46 -0.77 18.00
C PHE A 7 -22.68 -0.08 16.87
N GLY A 8 -21.38 -0.38 16.75
CA GLY A 8 -20.53 0.16 15.68
C GLY A 8 -20.53 -0.64 14.37
N THR A 9 -20.81 -1.94 14.45
CA THR A 9 -20.85 -2.86 13.29
C THR A 9 -21.76 -4.05 13.61
N LEU A 10 -22.25 -4.74 12.57
CA LEU A 10 -22.96 -6.00 12.69
C LEU A 10 -22.11 -7.12 12.11
N VAL A 11 -21.92 -8.20 12.88
CA VAL A 11 -21.24 -9.41 12.39
C VAL A 11 -22.29 -10.47 12.03
N VAL A 12 -22.24 -10.97 10.80
CA VAL A 12 -23.18 -11.98 10.27
C VAL A 12 -22.39 -13.20 9.83
N ASN A 13 -22.69 -14.36 10.41
CA ASN A 13 -22.09 -15.63 9.98
C ASN A 13 -22.86 -16.25 8.82
N LEU A 14 -22.17 -16.43 7.70
CA LEU A 14 -22.67 -17.09 6.50
C LEU A 14 -22.28 -18.57 6.54
N GLY A 15 -23.09 -19.32 7.27
CA GLY A 15 -22.87 -20.74 7.58
C GLY A 15 -23.17 -21.72 6.44
N THR A 16 -23.91 -21.30 5.42
CA THR A 16 -24.32 -22.13 4.27
C THR A 16 -24.26 -21.30 2.99
N ALA A 17 -23.90 -21.93 1.87
CA ALA A 17 -23.85 -21.28 0.56
C ALA A 17 -25.16 -21.57 -0.20
N THR A 18 -26.19 -20.76 0.04
CA THR A 18 -27.50 -20.91 -0.57
C THR A 18 -27.94 -19.63 -1.27
N GLN A 19 -28.79 -19.75 -2.30
CA GLN A 19 -29.29 -18.58 -3.02
C GLN A 19 -30.05 -17.60 -2.10
N SER A 20 -30.77 -18.11 -1.11
CA SER A 20 -31.47 -17.28 -0.12
C SER A 20 -30.51 -16.42 0.70
N GLN A 21 -29.37 -16.98 1.14
CA GLN A 21 -28.33 -16.19 1.81
C GLN A 21 -27.69 -15.17 0.87
N ALA A 22 -27.45 -15.54 -0.40
CA ALA A 22 -26.92 -14.62 -1.39
C ALA A 22 -27.82 -13.39 -1.58
N THR A 23 -29.14 -13.59 -1.67
CA THR A 23 -30.12 -12.49 -1.78
C THR A 23 -30.13 -11.60 -0.53
N ALA A 24 -29.88 -12.16 0.65
CA ALA A 24 -29.84 -11.37 1.89
C ALA A 24 -28.67 -10.37 1.94
N ILE A 25 -27.61 -10.58 1.15
CA ILE A 25 -26.45 -9.65 1.11
C ILE A 25 -26.87 -8.26 0.66
N ALA A 26 -27.74 -8.16 -0.36
CA ALA A 26 -28.26 -6.88 -0.83
C ALA A 26 -29.04 -6.13 0.26
N LEU A 27 -29.80 -6.85 1.09
CA LEU A 27 -30.49 -6.26 2.25
C LEU A 27 -29.48 -5.73 3.28
N TYR A 28 -28.45 -6.51 3.61
CA TYR A 28 -27.42 -6.07 4.54
C TYR A 28 -26.63 -4.86 4.02
N SER A 29 -26.32 -4.84 2.72
CA SER A 29 -25.66 -3.71 2.05
C SER A 29 -26.50 -2.43 2.13
N ALA A 30 -27.80 -2.53 1.84
CA ALA A 30 -28.72 -1.40 1.95
C ALA A 30 -28.82 -0.86 3.39
N LEU A 31 -28.90 -1.75 4.39
CA LEU A 31 -28.93 -1.36 5.81
C LEU A 31 -27.60 -0.75 6.27
N ALA A 32 -26.48 -1.31 5.81
CA ALA A 32 -25.14 -0.79 6.09
C ALA A 32 -24.99 0.64 5.57
N HIS A 33 -25.39 0.86 4.31
CA HIS A 33 -25.39 2.16 3.67
C HIS A 33 -26.30 3.16 4.39
N GLN A 34 -27.55 2.77 4.66
CA GLN A 34 -28.55 3.61 5.32
C GLN A 34 -28.08 4.13 6.68
N HIS A 35 -27.38 3.31 7.45
CA HIS A 35 -26.93 3.65 8.80
C HIS A 35 -25.47 4.12 8.87
N GLY A 36 -24.75 4.14 7.74
CA GLY A 36 -23.33 4.51 7.70
C GLY A 36 -22.43 3.59 8.53
N LYS A 37 -22.82 2.32 8.67
CA LYS A 37 -22.11 1.32 9.47
C LYS A 37 -21.79 0.11 8.61
N MET A 38 -20.57 -0.39 8.70
CA MET A 38 -20.19 -1.60 7.97
C MET A 38 -20.90 -2.83 8.53
N VAL A 39 -21.23 -3.76 7.64
CA VAL A 39 -21.61 -5.14 8.01
C VAL A 39 -20.43 -6.06 7.72
N CYS A 40 -19.97 -6.80 8.72
CA CYS A 40 -18.89 -7.78 8.58
C CYS A 40 -19.49 -9.17 8.41
N MET A 41 -19.23 -9.81 7.28
CA MET A 41 -19.73 -11.16 6.99
C MET A 41 -18.60 -12.18 7.17
N THR A 42 -18.85 -13.24 7.93
CA THR A 42 -17.90 -14.35 8.10
C THR A 42 -18.35 -15.55 7.28
N TRP A 43 -17.51 -15.97 6.33
CA TRP A 43 -17.78 -17.09 5.44
C TRP A 43 -17.16 -18.37 5.99
N SER A 44 -17.98 -19.25 6.59
CA SER A 44 -17.47 -20.46 7.25
C SER A 44 -17.46 -21.70 6.37
N THR A 45 -18.15 -21.68 5.22
CA THR A 45 -18.27 -22.85 4.32
C THR A 45 -17.00 -23.13 3.53
N GLN A 46 -16.07 -22.18 3.46
CA GLN A 46 -14.83 -22.21 2.65
C GLN A 46 -15.03 -22.38 1.13
N TRP A 47 -16.27 -22.46 0.65
CA TRP A 47 -16.55 -22.50 -0.78
C TRP A 47 -16.50 -21.09 -1.36
N ASN A 48 -15.40 -20.76 -2.03
CA ASN A 48 -15.13 -19.39 -2.49
C ASN A 48 -15.98 -18.94 -3.68
N ASP A 49 -16.50 -19.88 -4.46
CA ASP A 49 -17.35 -19.61 -5.64
C ASP A 49 -18.83 -19.96 -5.40
N GLY A 50 -19.21 -20.22 -4.13
CA GLY A 50 -20.59 -20.51 -3.77
C GLY A 50 -21.47 -19.25 -3.81
N PRO A 51 -22.81 -19.42 -3.92
CA PRO A 51 -23.75 -18.29 -3.96
C PRO A 51 -23.59 -17.36 -2.75
N GLY A 52 -23.38 -16.07 -2.99
CA GLY A 52 -23.20 -15.04 -1.96
C GLY A 52 -21.74 -14.68 -1.67
N SER A 53 -20.78 -15.54 -2.00
CA SER A 53 -19.36 -15.25 -1.75
C SER A 53 -18.85 -14.12 -2.66
N ARG A 54 -19.21 -14.15 -3.94
CA ARG A 54 -18.80 -13.13 -4.92
C ARG A 54 -19.53 -11.81 -4.68
N GLU A 55 -20.82 -11.88 -4.39
CA GLU A 55 -21.69 -10.75 -4.11
C GLU A 55 -21.17 -9.98 -2.89
N ALA A 56 -20.89 -10.67 -1.78
CA ALA A 56 -20.32 -10.04 -0.59
C ALA A 56 -18.90 -9.51 -0.80
N ALA A 57 -18.09 -10.13 -1.65
CA ALA A 57 -16.72 -9.68 -1.92
C ALA A 57 -16.65 -8.42 -2.79
N LEU A 58 -17.65 -8.19 -3.64
CA LEU A 58 -17.71 -7.05 -4.56
C LEU A 58 -18.56 -5.89 -4.01
N ASP A 59 -19.31 -6.11 -2.94
CA ASP A 59 -20.17 -5.09 -2.35
C ASP A 59 -19.37 -4.08 -1.51
N PRO A 60 -19.52 -2.76 -1.74
CA PRO A 60 -18.73 -1.75 -1.05
C PRO A 60 -19.15 -1.50 0.40
N ASN A 61 -20.34 -1.93 0.82
CA ASN A 61 -20.89 -1.69 2.17
C ASN A 61 -20.77 -2.92 3.09
N VAL A 62 -20.18 -4.01 2.57
CA VAL A 62 -19.99 -5.26 3.30
C VAL A 62 -18.51 -5.62 3.32
N ALA A 63 -18.00 -6.08 4.47
CA ALA A 63 -16.66 -6.62 4.59
C ALA A 63 -16.72 -8.15 4.74
N LEU A 64 -16.27 -8.88 3.72
CA LEU A 64 -16.23 -10.33 3.74
C LEU A 64 -14.93 -10.87 4.37
N PHE A 65 -15.06 -11.72 5.38
CA PHE A 65 -13.97 -12.41 6.04
C PHE A 65 -14.10 -13.93 5.90
N ARG A 66 -13.00 -14.63 5.63
CA ARG A 66 -12.96 -16.11 5.60
C ARG A 66 -12.72 -16.75 6.97
N SER A 67 -12.66 -15.94 8.02
CA SER A 67 -12.36 -16.40 9.39
C SER A 67 -12.97 -15.44 10.40
N HIS A 68 -13.65 -16.01 11.39
CA HIS A 68 -14.15 -15.26 12.55
C HIS A 68 -13.00 -14.57 13.29
N ASN A 69 -11.89 -15.27 13.54
CA ASN A 69 -10.73 -14.69 14.23
C ASN A 69 -10.17 -13.48 13.49
N ARG A 70 -10.06 -13.55 12.16
CA ARG A 70 -9.58 -12.40 11.35
C ARG A 70 -10.58 -11.25 11.33
N CYS A 71 -11.88 -11.55 11.29
CA CYS A 71 -12.94 -10.55 11.39
C CYS A 71 -12.86 -9.79 12.72
N PHE A 72 -12.84 -10.51 13.84
CA PHE A 72 -12.78 -9.88 15.16
C PHE A 72 -11.43 -9.18 15.40
N ALA A 73 -10.31 -9.73 14.93
CA ALA A 73 -9.02 -9.05 15.00
C ALA A 73 -9.00 -7.75 14.18
N ALA A 74 -9.62 -7.72 13.00
CA ALA A 74 -9.74 -6.50 12.19
C ALA A 74 -10.62 -5.44 12.88
N ILE A 75 -11.75 -5.86 13.47
CA ILE A 75 -12.62 -4.96 14.25
C ILE A 75 -11.85 -4.40 15.46
N ALA A 76 -11.14 -5.25 16.22
CA ALA A 76 -10.33 -4.80 17.35
C ALA A 76 -9.22 -3.82 16.93
N ALA A 77 -8.52 -4.11 15.82
CA ALA A 77 -7.51 -3.22 15.27
C ALA A 77 -8.09 -1.88 14.79
N TRP A 78 -9.31 -1.90 14.24
CA TRP A 78 -10.02 -0.68 13.84
C TRP A 78 -10.35 0.19 15.06
N HIS A 79 -10.91 -0.39 16.13
CA HIS A 79 -11.16 0.34 17.38
C HIS A 79 -9.87 0.88 17.98
N TRP A 80 -8.82 0.05 18.07
CA TRP A 80 -7.51 0.49 18.54
C TRP A 80 -6.95 1.65 17.72
N ARG A 81 -7.09 1.62 16.39
CA ARG A 81 -6.65 2.70 15.51
C ARG A 81 -7.42 3.99 15.75
N GLU A 82 -8.74 3.93 15.90
CA GLU A 82 -9.55 5.13 16.16
C GLU A 82 -9.26 5.72 17.55
N ASP A 83 -9.07 4.87 18.56
CA ASP A 83 -8.61 5.30 19.89
C ASP A 83 -7.23 5.96 19.81
N TYR A 84 -6.29 5.31 19.13
CA TYR A 84 -4.95 5.85 18.91
C TYR A 84 -4.98 7.21 18.19
N ARG A 85 -5.79 7.38 17.15
CA ARG A 85 -5.92 8.64 16.40
C ARG A 85 -6.60 9.75 17.19
N ARG A 86 -7.58 9.41 18.03
CA ARG A 86 -8.24 10.36 18.93
C ARG A 86 -7.24 10.90 19.97
N ASP A 87 -6.47 10.00 20.57
CA ASP A 87 -5.52 10.35 21.64
C ASP A 87 -4.22 10.98 21.09
N ARG A 88 -3.89 10.70 19.81
CA ARG A 88 -2.76 11.28 19.08
C ARG A 88 -3.25 11.84 17.75
N PRO A 89 -3.77 13.08 17.73
CA PRO A 89 -4.18 13.73 16.49
C PRO A 89 -3.03 13.70 15.49
N ASP A 90 -3.37 13.42 14.23
CA ASP A 90 -2.45 13.05 13.14
C ASP A 90 -1.26 14.01 13.03
N GLN A 91 -0.12 13.66 13.66
CA GLN A 91 1.15 14.35 13.47
C GLN A 91 1.84 13.81 12.22
N ARG A 92 1.16 13.86 11.06
CA ARG A 92 1.83 13.70 9.77
C ARG A 92 2.80 14.86 9.60
N LEU A 93 3.99 14.68 10.15
CA LEU A 93 5.07 15.61 9.94
C LEU A 93 5.47 15.50 8.48
N ARG A 94 5.28 16.59 7.73
CA ARG A 94 5.88 16.70 6.41
C ARG A 94 7.40 16.72 6.61
N LEU A 95 8.05 15.59 6.38
CA LEU A 95 9.52 15.48 6.43
C LEU A 95 10.18 16.20 5.25
N SER A 96 9.45 16.33 4.14
CA SER A 96 9.95 17.01 2.96
C SER A 96 9.86 18.53 3.08
N PRO A 97 10.91 19.28 2.69
CA PRO A 97 10.84 20.74 2.64
C PRO A 97 9.78 21.21 1.63
N PRO A 98 9.26 22.44 1.80
CA PRO A 98 8.46 23.10 0.75
C PRO A 98 9.21 23.09 -0.59
N GLY A 99 8.50 22.90 -1.70
CA GLY A 99 9.12 22.83 -3.03
C GLY A 99 9.68 21.46 -3.42
N ALA A 100 9.65 20.45 -2.52
CA ALA A 100 10.20 19.13 -2.82
C ALA A 100 9.54 18.45 -4.02
N SER A 101 8.22 18.59 -4.14
CA SER A 101 7.45 18.01 -5.24
C SER A 101 7.78 18.68 -6.57
N GLU A 102 7.93 20.01 -6.56
CA GLU A 102 8.24 20.82 -7.72
C GLU A 102 9.66 20.54 -8.22
N ARG A 103 10.64 20.41 -7.31
CA ARG A 103 12.02 20.02 -7.66
C ARG A 103 12.10 18.60 -8.21
N ALA A 104 11.41 17.65 -7.57
CA ALA A 104 11.35 16.28 -8.05
C ALA A 104 10.68 16.20 -9.43
N ALA A 105 9.53 16.86 -9.61
CA ALA A 105 8.84 16.91 -10.90
C ALA A 105 9.70 17.55 -12.00
N ALA A 106 10.39 18.66 -11.70
CA ALA A 106 11.28 19.30 -12.67
C ALA A 106 12.43 18.36 -13.10
N LEU A 107 13.04 17.63 -12.17
CA LEU A 107 14.07 16.63 -12.48
C LEU A 107 13.51 15.47 -13.31
N ILE A 108 12.32 14.96 -12.95
CA ILE A 108 11.66 13.87 -13.67
C ILE A 108 11.31 14.29 -15.11
N CYS A 109 10.78 15.49 -15.30
CA CYS A 109 10.44 16.03 -16.62
C CYS A 109 11.66 16.33 -17.51
N GLN A 110 12.86 16.45 -16.93
CA GLN A 110 14.11 16.61 -17.68
C GLN A 110 14.69 15.27 -18.15
N SER A 111 14.23 14.15 -17.59
CA SER A 111 14.71 12.84 -18.03
C SER A 111 14.22 12.57 -19.46
N PRO A 112 15.12 12.22 -20.40
CA PRO A 112 14.74 11.91 -21.78
C PRO A 112 14.07 10.53 -21.91
N ASN A 113 14.03 9.74 -20.82
CA ASN A 113 13.57 8.36 -20.83
C ASN A 113 12.18 8.24 -20.21
N THR A 114 11.44 7.20 -20.59
CA THR A 114 10.15 6.85 -19.97
C THR A 114 10.30 6.31 -18.55
N THR A 115 11.49 5.78 -18.22
CA THR A 115 11.85 5.24 -16.91
C THR A 115 13.08 5.97 -16.40
N LEU A 116 13.06 6.40 -15.14
CA LEU A 116 14.22 7.01 -14.49
C LEU A 116 15.32 5.97 -14.27
N THR A 117 16.56 6.40 -14.45
CA THR A 117 17.73 5.68 -13.95
C THR A 117 17.73 5.63 -12.42
N GLU A 118 18.52 4.72 -11.84
CA GLU A 118 18.65 4.61 -10.38
C GLU A 118 19.12 5.94 -9.78
N ARG A 119 20.09 6.61 -10.42
CA ARG A 119 20.60 7.92 -10.01
C ARG A 119 19.54 9.02 -10.05
N GLU A 120 18.76 9.09 -11.12
CA GLU A 120 17.66 10.07 -11.23
C GLU A 120 16.57 9.82 -10.18
N ALA A 121 16.21 8.55 -9.95
CA ALA A 121 15.23 8.18 -8.93
C ALA A 121 15.72 8.55 -7.51
N LYS A 122 16.99 8.27 -7.19
CA LYS A 122 17.60 8.66 -5.92
C LYS A 122 17.65 10.18 -5.77
N ALA A 123 18.04 10.92 -6.81
CA ALA A 123 18.04 12.37 -6.78
C ALA A 123 16.65 12.96 -6.52
N ALA A 124 15.60 12.40 -7.16
CA ALA A 124 14.21 12.80 -6.90
C ALA A 124 13.78 12.51 -5.45
N LEU A 125 14.11 11.32 -4.92
CA LEU A 125 13.80 10.92 -3.54
C LEU A 125 14.53 11.76 -2.50
N ALA A 126 15.77 12.17 -2.77
CA ALA A 126 16.54 13.03 -1.89
C ALA A 126 15.83 14.37 -1.63
N PHE A 127 15.09 14.93 -2.59
CA PHE A 127 14.28 16.13 -2.36
C PHE A 127 13.19 15.96 -1.30
N TYR A 128 12.73 14.73 -1.07
CA TYR A 128 11.76 14.39 -0.03
C TYR A 128 12.39 14.11 1.34
N GLY A 129 13.72 14.23 1.46
CA GLY A 129 14.45 13.91 2.69
C GLY A 129 14.66 12.41 2.90
N VAL A 130 14.45 11.59 1.87
CA VAL A 130 14.78 10.16 1.91
C VAL A 130 16.31 10.05 1.84
N PRO A 131 16.98 9.42 2.83
CA PRO A 131 18.41 9.18 2.76
C PRO A 131 18.74 8.30 1.55
N VAL A 132 19.69 8.74 0.74
CA VAL A 132 20.20 7.99 -0.42
C VAL A 132 21.69 7.73 -0.26
N THR A 133 22.17 6.68 -0.89
CA THR A 133 23.59 6.35 -0.93
C THR A 133 24.36 7.39 -1.73
N ASP A 134 25.52 7.81 -1.25
CA ASP A 134 26.45 8.60 -2.05
C ASP A 134 27.00 7.76 -3.21
N GLU A 135 27.03 8.33 -4.41
CA GLU A 135 27.37 7.61 -5.63
C GLU A 135 27.97 8.54 -6.69
N HIS A 136 28.85 7.98 -7.53
CA HIS A 136 29.49 8.69 -8.62
C HIS A 136 29.35 7.91 -9.93
N LEU A 137 28.81 8.56 -10.96
CA LEU A 137 28.81 8.03 -12.31
C LEU A 137 30.22 8.18 -12.90
N VAL A 138 30.76 7.07 -13.40
CA VAL A 138 32.10 6.97 -13.99
C VAL A 138 32.00 6.27 -15.34
N GLN A 139 32.85 6.64 -16.30
CA GLN A 139 32.82 6.12 -17.67
C GLN A 139 34.03 5.25 -18.02
N ASP A 140 35.03 5.20 -17.13
CA ASP A 140 36.26 4.44 -17.32
C ASP A 140 36.82 3.93 -15.99
N ALA A 141 37.79 3.03 -16.08
CA ALA A 141 38.38 2.36 -14.92
C ALA A 141 39.16 3.33 -14.02
N ASP A 142 39.85 4.32 -14.58
CA ASP A 142 40.66 5.27 -13.81
C ASP A 142 39.76 6.19 -12.98
N ALA A 143 38.67 6.68 -13.57
CA ALA A 143 37.64 7.45 -12.89
C ALA A 143 36.96 6.62 -11.79
N ALA A 144 36.72 5.32 -12.03
CA ALA A 144 36.15 4.42 -11.04
C ALA A 144 37.06 4.26 -9.81
N VAL A 145 38.37 4.09 -10.01
CA VAL A 145 39.34 4.02 -8.91
C VAL A 145 39.36 5.32 -8.11
N LEU A 146 39.38 6.48 -8.78
CA LEU A 146 39.35 7.78 -8.13
C LEU A 146 38.06 8.01 -7.33
N ALA A 147 36.91 7.60 -7.87
CA ALA A 147 35.63 7.67 -7.17
C ALA A 147 35.62 6.78 -5.93
N ALA A 148 36.14 5.55 -6.02
CA ALA A 148 36.24 4.63 -4.89
C ALA A 148 37.13 5.19 -3.76
N LEU A 149 38.25 5.81 -4.11
CA LEU A 149 39.13 6.46 -3.14
C LEU A 149 38.46 7.64 -2.42
N ARG A 150 37.57 8.37 -3.11
CA ARG A 150 36.81 9.50 -2.53
C ARG A 150 35.68 9.02 -1.62
N LEU A 151 34.93 8.00 -2.05
CA LEU A 151 33.82 7.42 -1.29
C LEU A 151 34.31 6.64 -0.05
N GLY A 152 35.51 6.07 -0.13
CA GLY A 152 36.04 5.15 0.89
C GLY A 152 35.48 3.74 0.72
N TYR A 153 36.22 2.76 1.21
CA TYR A 153 35.87 1.34 1.08
C TYR A 153 35.01 0.84 2.26
N PRO A 154 34.13 -0.15 2.05
CA PRO A 154 33.87 -0.87 0.78
C PRO A 154 32.94 -0.11 -0.17
N VAL A 155 33.14 -0.28 -1.49
CA VAL A 155 32.28 0.27 -2.54
C VAL A 155 31.58 -0.84 -3.32
N ALA A 156 30.38 -0.53 -3.83
CA ALA A 156 29.69 -1.36 -4.82
C ALA A 156 29.75 -0.65 -6.18
N MET A 157 30.16 -1.38 -7.21
CA MET A 157 30.10 -0.91 -8.59
C MET A 157 28.90 -1.55 -9.27
N LYS A 158 28.12 -0.76 -10.00
CA LYS A 158 26.98 -1.26 -10.78
C LYS A 158 26.96 -0.56 -12.12
N VAL A 159 26.53 -1.28 -13.16
CA VAL A 159 26.26 -0.66 -14.46
C VAL A 159 25.03 0.23 -14.37
N GLU A 160 25.13 1.44 -14.91
CA GLU A 160 24.01 2.36 -15.13
C GLU A 160 23.77 2.47 -16.63
N SER A 161 22.62 1.96 -17.10
CA SER A 161 22.18 2.07 -18.49
C SER A 161 20.68 2.32 -18.51
N PRO A 162 20.19 3.34 -19.25
CA PRO A 162 18.76 3.56 -19.46
C PRO A 162 18.03 2.34 -20.04
N ASP A 163 18.74 1.52 -20.82
CA ASP A 163 18.19 0.33 -21.47
C ASP A 163 18.09 -0.88 -20.53
N ILE A 164 18.69 -0.80 -19.33
CA ILE A 164 18.74 -1.91 -18.36
C ILE A 164 18.01 -1.50 -17.08
N ALA A 165 16.67 -1.41 -17.16
CA ALA A 165 15.82 -1.17 -15.99
C ALA A 165 15.80 -2.38 -15.02
N HIS A 166 15.94 -3.61 -15.55
CA HIS A 166 15.96 -4.86 -14.77
C HIS A 166 17.36 -5.49 -14.80
N LYS A 167 18.25 -5.00 -13.93
CA LYS A 167 19.65 -5.45 -13.79
C LYS A 167 19.79 -6.96 -13.55
N THR A 168 18.77 -7.59 -12.97
CA THR A 168 18.75 -9.04 -12.68
C THR A 168 18.60 -9.93 -13.93
N GLU A 169 17.99 -9.43 -15.01
CA GLU A 169 17.80 -10.21 -16.25
C GLU A 169 18.98 -10.06 -17.22
N ALA A 170 19.79 -9.01 -17.06
CA ALA A 170 20.94 -8.73 -17.93
C ALA A 170 22.28 -9.30 -17.42
N GLY A 171 22.30 -9.94 -16.24
CA GLY A 171 23.51 -10.60 -15.71
C GLY A 171 24.67 -9.68 -15.33
N VAL A 172 24.41 -8.38 -15.17
CA VAL A 172 25.42 -7.37 -14.80
C VAL A 172 25.21 -6.99 -13.33
N ALA A 173 25.97 -7.65 -12.46
CA ALA A 173 26.15 -7.27 -11.06
C ALA A 173 27.50 -6.58 -10.89
#